data_AF-A0A5J4T4L9-F1
#
_entry.id   AF-A0A5J4T4L9-F1
#
_cell.length_a   1.000
_cell.length_b   1.000
_cell.length_c   1.000
_cell.angle_alpha   90.00
_cell.angle_beta   90.00
_cell.angle_gamma   90.00
#
_symmetry.space_group_name_H-M   'P 1'
#
loop_
_entity.id
_entity.type
_entity.pdbx_description
1 polymer ?
#
loop_
_entity_poly.entity_id
_entity_poly.type
_entity_poly.pdbx_seq_one_letter_code
_entity_poly.pdbx_strand_id
1 'polypeptide(L)'
;AYRVVIPCLQDLSIGPEKILAWNSVGTLGYLAINESNHVDIIKNDFVPKVINNLNDKLEGLIHYTLTFLLTLSKNGSSTTRSLVKKNVPLPRVKALSTHPNEDVMTSAQSLLTHLK
;
A
#
# COMPACT_ATOMS: atom_id res chain seq x y z
N ALA A 1 18.07 2.11 10.31
CA ALA A 1 17.61 2.56 11.64
C ALA A 1 16.14 2.20 11.95
N TYR A 2 15.30 1.84 10.97
CA TYR A 2 13.84 1.66 11.18
C TYR A 2 13.38 0.22 11.47
N ARG A 3 14.31 -0.73 11.66
CA ARG A 3 13.96 -2.16 11.78
C ARG A 3 13.00 -2.50 12.92
N VAL A 4 13.02 -1.71 14.00
CA VAL A 4 12.17 -1.94 15.18
C VAL A 4 10.74 -1.42 14.98
N VAL A 5 10.57 -0.36 14.18
CA VAL A 5 9.25 0.28 14.01
C VAL A 5 8.41 -0.36 12.91
N ILE A 6 9.04 -0.95 11.88
CA ILE A 6 8.34 -1.56 10.75
C ILE A 6 7.32 -2.63 11.19
N PRO A 7 7.64 -3.60 12.08
CA PRO A 7 6.66 -4.59 12.52
C PRO A 7 5.43 -3.96 13.21
N CYS A 8 5.65 -2.95 14.06
CA CYS A 8 4.56 -2.23 14.72
C CYS A 8 3.66 -1.53 13.69
N LEU A 9 4.26 -0.87 12.68
CA LEU A 9 3.49 -0.24 11.61
C LEU A 9 2.74 -1.27 10.75
N GLN A 10 3.31 -2.45 10.52
CA GLN A 10 2.61 -3.53 9.81
C GLN A 10 1.34 -3.95 10.56
N ASP A 11 1.46 -4.21 11.86
CA ASP A 11 0.34 -4.64 12.69
C ASP A 11 -0.76 -3.58 12.77
N LEU A 12 -0.38 -2.31 12.96
CA LEU A 12 -1.32 -1.20 12.99
C LEU A 12 -2.02 -0.99 11.64
N SER A 13 -1.32 -1.18 10.52
CA SER A 13 -1.86 -0.98 9.16
C SER A 13 -3.00 -1.93 8.80
N ILE A 14 -3.12 -3.07 9.49
CA ILE A 14 -4.16 -4.08 9.29
C ILE A 14 -5.09 -4.21 10.51
N GLY A 15 -4.91 -3.33 11.50
CA GLY A 15 -5.67 -3.32 12.73
C GLY A 15 -7.11 -2.79 12.55
N PRO A 16 -7.95 -2.97 13.58
CA PRO A 16 -9.34 -2.50 13.55
C PRO A 16 -9.45 -0.97 13.63
N GLU A 17 -8.48 -0.30 14.27
CA GLU A 17 -8.49 1.14 14.47
C GLU A 17 -8.03 1.87 13.20
N LYS A 18 -8.99 2.47 12.48
CA LYS A 18 -8.78 2.96 11.12
C LYS A 18 -7.88 4.20 11.08
N ILE A 19 -7.93 5.04 12.10
CA ILE A 19 -7.05 6.21 12.22
C ILE A 19 -5.61 5.78 12.51
N LEU A 20 -5.38 4.66 13.19
CA LEU A 20 -4.03 4.12 13.33
C LEU A 20 -3.59 3.43 12.03
N ALA A 21 -4.50 2.70 11.38
CA ALA A 21 -4.20 1.96 10.16
C ALA A 21 -3.75 2.88 9.02
N TRP A 22 -4.47 3.96 8.73
CA TRP A 22 -4.13 4.83 7.59
C TRP A 22 -2.80 5.60 7.79
N ASN A 23 -2.47 5.94 9.05
CA ASN A 23 -1.25 6.66 9.44
C ASN A 23 -0.06 5.70 9.34
N SER A 24 -0.29 4.45 9.73
CA SER A 24 0.74 3.41 9.69
C SER A 24 1.08 3.01 8.26
N VAL A 25 0.06 2.79 7.40
CA VAL A 25 0.32 2.45 5.99
C VAL A 25 0.90 3.64 5.22
N GLY A 26 0.49 4.87 5.53
CA GLY A 26 1.12 6.08 5.00
C GLY A 26 2.58 6.22 5.40
N THR A 27 2.89 5.97 6.68
CA THR A 27 4.28 5.95 7.19
C THR A 27 5.12 4.87 6.52
N LEU A 28 4.56 3.67 6.33
CA LEU A 28 5.22 2.61 5.55
C LEU A 28 5.44 3.02 4.10
N GLY A 29 4.52 3.79 3.50
CA GLY A 29 4.69 4.42 2.18
C GLY A 29 5.92 5.31 2.12
N TYR A 30 6.10 6.20 3.08
CA TYR A 30 7.29 7.05 3.14
C TYR A 30 8.59 6.25 3.35
N LEU A 31 8.56 5.25 4.23
CA LEU A 31 9.71 4.36 4.45
C LEU A 31 10.05 3.53 3.20
N ALA A 32 9.03 3.14 2.42
CA ALA A 32 9.17 2.37 1.19
C ALA A 32 9.77 3.18 0.03
N ILE A 33 10.02 4.49 0.19
CA ILE A 33 10.82 5.24 -0.79
C ILE A 33 12.24 4.68 -0.86
N ASN A 34 12.79 4.19 0.25
CA ASN A 34 14.10 3.55 0.30
C ASN A 34 13.98 2.03 0.15
N GLU A 35 14.51 1.48 -0.95
CA GLU A 35 14.49 0.03 -1.26
C GLU A 35 15.08 -0.83 -0.13
N SER A 36 16.08 -0.34 0.61
CA SER A 36 16.70 -1.11 1.70
C SER A 36 15.74 -1.46 2.85
N ASN A 37 14.61 -0.75 2.98
CA ASN A 37 13.56 -1.07 3.95
C ASN A 37 12.62 -2.17 3.47
N HIS A 38 12.62 -2.52 2.18
CA HIS A 38 11.58 -3.36 1.58
C HIS A 38 11.57 -4.78 2.14
N VAL A 39 12.75 -5.36 2.39
CA VAL A 39 12.88 -6.71 2.96
C VAL A 39 12.13 -6.86 4.28
N ASP A 40 12.12 -5.81 5.09
CA ASP A 40 11.41 -5.79 6.37
C ASP A 40 9.92 -5.44 6.16
N ILE A 41 9.62 -4.46 5.28
CA ILE A 41 8.25 -4.01 4.99
C ILE A 41 7.37 -5.12 4.39
N ILE A 42 7.90 -5.93 3.48
CA ILE A 42 7.10 -6.97 2.78
C ILE A 42 7.11 -8.32 3.50
N LYS A 43 7.84 -8.43 4.62
CA LYS A 43 7.97 -9.67 5.39
C LYS A 43 6.60 -10.16 5.89
N ASN A 44 6.52 -11.45 6.22
CA ASN A 44 5.34 -12.07 6.83
C ASN A 44 4.06 -11.90 5.99
N ASP A 45 4.19 -11.95 4.66
CA ASP A 45 3.09 -11.81 3.70
C ASP A 45 2.29 -10.51 3.89
N PHE A 46 2.99 -9.40 4.20
CA PHE A 46 2.34 -8.15 4.51
C PHE A 46 1.56 -7.56 3.31
N VAL A 47 2.11 -7.63 2.10
CA VAL A 47 1.45 -7.08 0.90
C VAL A 47 0.05 -7.70 0.66
N PRO A 48 -0.12 -9.03 0.64
CA PRO A 48 -1.46 -9.64 0.58
C PRO A 48 -2.41 -9.16 1.68
N LYS A 49 -1.93 -8.95 2.91
CA LYS A 49 -2.76 -8.55 4.05
C LYS A 49 -3.24 -7.11 3.94
N VAL A 50 -2.33 -6.17 3.66
CA VAL A 50 -2.64 -4.73 3.61
C VAL A 50 -3.52 -4.35 2.41
N ILE A 51 -3.50 -5.14 1.33
CA ILE A 51 -4.39 -4.95 0.18
C ILE A 51 -5.88 -4.99 0.57
N ASN A 52 -6.25 -5.68 1.66
CA ASN A 52 -7.64 -5.71 2.13
C ASN A 52 -8.18 -4.33 2.48
N ASN A 53 -7.31 -3.37 2.82
CA ASN A 53 -7.68 -1.97 3.07
C ASN A 53 -8.34 -1.30 1.86
N LEU A 54 -8.11 -1.80 0.64
CA LEU A 54 -8.78 -1.30 -0.57
C LEU A 54 -10.29 -1.56 -0.57
N ASN A 55 -10.80 -2.45 0.29
CA ASN A 55 -12.23 -2.75 0.44
C ASN A 55 -12.88 -1.97 1.60
N ASP A 56 -12.13 -1.11 2.30
CA ASP A 56 -12.66 -0.28 3.36
C ASP A 56 -13.55 0.84 2.81
N LYS A 57 -14.22 1.57 3.71
CA LYS A 57 -15.02 2.77 3.40
C LYS A 57 -14.25 4.05 3.71
N LEU A 58 -13.22 3.99 4.55
CA LEU A 58 -12.42 5.16 4.90
C LEU A 58 -11.48 5.53 3.74
N GLU A 59 -11.79 6.62 3.06
CA GLU A 59 -11.10 7.05 1.84
C GLU A 59 -9.61 7.26 2.03
N GLY A 60 -9.18 7.85 3.16
CA GLY A 60 -7.75 8.03 3.44
C GLY A 60 -7.02 6.70 3.62
N LEU A 61 -7.66 5.66 4.18
CA LEU A 61 -7.05 4.34 4.31
C LEU A 61 -6.87 3.68 2.92
N ILE A 62 -7.86 3.83 2.04
CA ILE A 62 -7.79 3.37 0.65
C ILE A 62 -6.67 4.12 -0.07
N HIS A 63 -6.66 5.45 0.01
CA HIS A 63 -5.66 6.32 -0.60
C HIS A 63 -4.23 5.95 -0.18
N TYR A 64 -3.94 5.90 1.12
CA TYR A 64 -2.60 5.59 1.59
C TYR A 64 -2.17 4.16 1.27
N THR A 65 -3.12 3.22 1.18
CA THR A 65 -2.82 1.87 0.70
C THR A 65 -2.43 1.87 -0.78
N LEU A 66 -3.15 2.62 -1.63
CA LEU A 66 -2.83 2.75 -3.05
C LEU A 66 -1.46 3.40 -3.28
N THR A 67 -1.15 4.48 -2.55
CA THR A 67 0.15 5.18 -2.66
C THR A 67 1.31 4.34 -2.11
N PHE A 68 1.08 3.55 -1.06
CA PHE A 68 2.04 2.56 -0.57
C PHE A 68 2.38 1.51 -1.64
N LEU A 69 1.36 0.91 -2.27
CA LEU A 69 1.54 -0.09 -3.33
C LEU A 69 2.26 0.52 -4.55
N LEU A 70 1.93 1.76 -4.92
CA LEU A 70 2.60 2.48 -6.00
C LEU A 70 4.08 2.72 -5.67
N THR A 71 4.39 3.11 -4.44
CA THR A 71 5.76 3.34 -3.98
C THR A 71 6.60 2.07 -4.06
N LEU A 72 6.07 0.94 -3.55
CA LEU A 72 6.72 -0.36 -3.69
C LEU A 72 6.92 -0.76 -5.17
N SER A 73 5.96 -0.45 -6.03
CA SER A 73 6.05 -0.77 -7.46
C SER A 73 7.07 0.10 -8.21
N LYS A 74 7.30 1.34 -7.76
CA LYS A 74 8.26 2.28 -8.37
C LYS A 74 9.69 2.04 -7.86
N ASN A 75 9.85 1.91 -6.56
CA ASN A 75 11.15 1.92 -5.89
C ASN A 75 11.64 0.53 -5.47
N GLY A 76 10.83 -0.52 -5.69
CA GLY A 76 11.18 -1.86 -5.25
C GLY A 76 12.07 -2.60 -6.23
N SER A 77 12.79 -3.60 -5.72
CA SER A 77 13.51 -4.60 -6.52
C SER A 77 12.58 -5.33 -7.50
N SER A 78 13.15 -6.10 -8.44
CA SER A 78 12.36 -6.97 -9.33
C SER A 78 11.42 -7.91 -8.56
N THR A 79 11.89 -8.46 -7.44
CA THR A 79 11.10 -9.31 -6.54
C THR A 79 9.94 -8.54 -5.91
N THR A 80 10.20 -7.36 -5.34
CA THR A 80 9.15 -6.53 -4.73
C THR A 80 8.10 -6.12 -5.76
N ARG A 81 8.51 -5.68 -6.95
CA ARG A 81 7.60 -5.29 -8.04
C ARG A 81 6.74 -6.46 -8.51
N SER A 82 7.34 -7.63 -8.68
CA SER A 82 6.63 -8.86 -9.04
C SER A 82 5.61 -9.26 -7.96
N LEU A 83 5.98 -9.15 -6.69
CA LEU A 83 5.08 -9.42 -5.56
C LEU A 83 3.87 -8.49 -5.58
N VAL A 84 4.06 -7.18 -5.79
CA VAL A 84 2.95 -6.23 -5.87
C VAL A 84 2.07 -6.53 -7.09
N LYS A 85 2.66 -6.68 -8.29
CA LYS A 85 1.91 -6.96 -9.53
C LYS A 85 1.08 -8.25 -9.44
N LYS A 86 1.59 -9.28 -8.76
CA LYS A 86 0.88 -10.56 -8.55
C LYS A 86 -0.31 -10.43 -7.61
N ASN A 87 -0.22 -9.60 -6.57
CA ASN A 87 -1.23 -9.55 -5.51
C ASN A 87 -2.26 -8.44 -5.66
N VAL A 88 -1.95 -7.35 -6.38
CA VAL A 88 -2.87 -6.22 -6.52
C VAL A 88 -4.14 -6.64 -7.28
N PRO A 89 -5.34 -6.46 -6.70
CA PRO A 89 -6.59 -6.84 -7.34
C PRO A 89 -6.99 -5.79 -8.40
N LEU A 90 -6.51 -5.98 -9.64
CA LEU A 90 -6.77 -5.07 -10.75
C LEU A 90 -8.25 -4.68 -10.94
N PRO A 91 -9.24 -5.58 -10.80
CA PRO A 91 -10.66 -5.19 -10.88
C PRO A 91 -11.05 -4.15 -9.83
N ARG A 92 -10.57 -4.30 -8.60
CA ARG A 92 -10.87 -3.36 -7.51
C ARG A 92 -10.18 -2.02 -7.72
N VAL A 93 -8.91 -2.02 -8.12
CA VAL A 93 -8.20 -0.76 -8.42
C VAL A 93 -8.84 -0.04 -9.61
N LYS A 94 -9.32 -0.77 -10.62
CA LYS A 94 -10.11 -0.20 -11.74
C LYS A 94 -11.40 0.45 -11.26
N ALA A 95 -12.14 -0.17 -10.33
CA ALA A 95 -13.32 0.44 -9.74
C ALA A 95 -12.99 1.70 -8.92
N LEU A 96 -11.86 1.70 -8.20
CA LEU A 96 -11.39 2.87 -7.44
C LEU A 96 -10.92 4.02 -8.34
N SER A 97 -10.53 3.74 -9.59
CA SER A 97 -10.08 4.75 -10.56
C SER A 97 -11.17 5.70 -11.07
N THR A 98 -12.41 5.48 -10.64
CA THR A 98 -13.59 6.33 -10.89
C THR A 98 -14.31 6.69 -9.59
N HIS A 99 -13.63 6.63 -8.45
CA HIS A 99 -14.18 6.95 -7.13
C HIS A 99 -14.50 8.45 -7.02
N PRO A 100 -15.57 8.88 -6.31
CA PRO A 100 -15.90 10.30 -6.16
C PRO A 100 -14.85 11.11 -5.39
N ASN A 101 -14.15 10.50 -4.44
CA ASN A 101 -13.00 11.12 -3.78
C ASN A 101 -11.79 11.17 -4.72
N GLU A 102 -11.26 12.38 -4.94
CA GLU A 102 -10.18 12.68 -5.88
C GLU A 102 -8.84 12.01 -5.51
N ASP A 103 -8.50 11.96 -4.22
CA ASP A 103 -7.26 11.35 -3.74
C ASP A 103 -7.24 9.83 -4.00
N VAL A 104 -8.38 9.18 -3.79
CA VAL A 104 -8.57 7.76 -4.09
C VAL A 104 -8.51 7.52 -5.60
N MET A 105 -9.26 8.32 -6.37
CA MET A 105 -9.32 8.22 -7.83
C MET A 105 -7.93 8.34 -8.46
N THR A 106 -7.22 9.44 -8.14
CA THR A 106 -5.91 9.77 -8.72
C THR A 106 -4.85 8.74 -8.33
N SER A 107 -4.89 8.25 -7.08
CA SER A 107 -3.95 7.22 -6.62
C SER A 107 -4.19 5.88 -7.30
N ALA A 108 -5.46 5.51 -7.52
CA ALA A 108 -5.82 4.29 -8.24
C ALA A 108 -5.43 4.35 -9.71
N GLN A 109 -5.66 5.48 -10.39
CA GLN A 109 -5.23 5.71 -11.78
C GLN A 109 -3.70 5.64 -11.91
N SER A 110 -2.98 6.24 -10.97
CA SER A 110 -1.52 6.21 -10.93
C SER A 110 -0.98 4.79 -10.77
N LEU A 111 -1.57 4.00 -9.86
CA LEU A 111 -1.21 2.60 -9.66
C LEU A 111 -1.51 1.75 -10.90
N LEU A 112 -2.68 1.89 -11.52
CA LEU A 112 -3.03 1.15 -12.74
C LEU A 112 -2.10 1.46 -13.90
N THR A 113 -1.73 2.72 -14.09
CA THR A 113 -0.80 3.13 -15.15
C THR A 113 0.56 2.49 -14.95
N HIS A 114 1.04 2.42 -13.70
CA HIS A 114 2.35 1.85 -13.38
C HIS A 114 2.39 0.32 -13.44
N LEU A 115 1.25 -0.36 -13.23
CA LEU A 115 1.19 -1.83 -13.22
C LEU A 115 1.03 -2.47 -14.61
N LYS A 116 0.61 -1.70 -15.62
CA LYS A 116 0.52 -2.14 -17.02
C LYS A 116 1.92 -2.45 -17.54
#